data_AF-A0A9W8THI7-F1
#
_entry.id   AF-A0A9W8THI7-F1
#
_cell.length_a   1.000
_cell.length_b   1.000
_cell.length_c   1.000
_cell.angle_alpha   90.00
_cell.angle_beta   90.00
_cell.angle_gamma   90.00
#
_symmetry.space_group_name_H-M   'P 1'
#
loop_
_entity.id
_entity.type
_entity.pdbx_description
1 polymer ?
#
loop_
_entity_poly.entity_id
_entity_poly.type
_entity_poly.pdbx_seq_one_letter_code
_entity_poly.pdbx_strand_id
1 'polypeptide(L)'
;MPDQKEQGISDSFISHLQRSSRIPKKGRVPKQKAARPPKASAPPRRADAPEEDSETLRLIRQPETRPISQEQLVAEVKGIYAGLMMVESKCIEVDNAQSSQNDTKLNNEQWQALIALHRTLLHEHHDFFLASQHPSASIALKRLASKYAMPARMWRHGIHSFLELLRHRLPGSLEHMLTFIYLAYSMMALLYETVPAFEDTWIECLGDLGRYRMAIEDEDIRDREVWTSVSRYWYSKASDKAPTTGRLYHHLAILARPNALQQLFFYTKSLCVPIPFGSAKESIMTLFDPIFATGNYQHNRLSPIDVAFVKTHGILFSHKQLENFRPVVGEFLGGLDNHISRMAKGWMEAGYYIAIANCCALLSYGKDDNNVIMRAIQGQGDETQDAGMASGVDDVKPSRDFEDALILAMGTHEVVFKRSYDVNMLPYTHVVMAFMFHLIRLPNAWQHIEHLFPWKLLSLMLNGLLETYDTYDRIYSDEFPRESNDPPRPVPEDFALQGLVFVDHYFPSDWFANDKIDYDEKYFEMASMTNVRKERILWLGYRIAQSGKGLTYDKGTRSFGVFPQYEKEMDIISRNTHSINTSDVAGDAMNIDEYP
;
A
#
# COMPACT_ATOMS: atom_id res chain seq x y z
N MET A 1 -1.46 -11.85 -38.66
CA MET A 1 -2.89 -12.10 -38.39
C MET A 1 -3.19 -12.60 -36.97
N PRO A 2 -2.24 -13.14 -36.17
CA PRO A 2 -2.42 -13.32 -34.72
C PRO A 2 -2.34 -12.01 -33.91
N ASP A 3 -1.50 -11.06 -34.33
CA ASP A 3 -1.20 -9.82 -33.59
C ASP A 3 -2.42 -8.95 -33.28
N GLN A 4 -3.43 -8.91 -34.16
CA GLN A 4 -4.64 -8.10 -33.93
C GLN A 4 -5.56 -8.68 -32.84
N LYS A 5 -5.52 -9.99 -32.58
CA LYS A 5 -6.31 -10.61 -31.51
C LYS A 5 -5.67 -10.41 -30.14
N GLU A 6 -4.35 -10.52 -30.05
CA GLU A 6 -3.61 -10.30 -28.80
C GLU A 6 -3.67 -8.83 -28.36
N GLN A 7 -3.52 -7.90 -29.32
CA GLN A 7 -3.66 -6.46 -29.05
C GLN A 7 -5.09 -6.10 -28.61
N GLY A 8 -6.12 -6.71 -29.21
CA GLY A 8 -7.51 -6.53 -28.80
C GLY A 8 -7.84 -7.09 -27.41
N ILE A 9 -7.19 -8.17 -26.98
CA ILE A 9 -7.33 -8.74 -25.62
C ILE A 9 -6.64 -7.82 -24.60
N SER A 10 -5.43 -7.33 -24.91
CA SER A 10 -4.71 -6.36 -24.08
C SER A 10 -5.49 -5.07 -23.90
N ASP A 11 -6.00 -4.49 -25.00
CA ASP A 11 -6.81 -3.28 -24.96
C ASP A 11 -8.14 -3.52 -24.22
N SER A 12 -8.76 -4.69 -24.38
CA SER A 12 -9.97 -5.07 -23.65
C SER A 12 -9.70 -5.20 -22.15
N PHE A 13 -8.62 -5.88 -21.75
CA PHE A 13 -8.23 -6.09 -20.37
C PHE A 13 -7.78 -4.77 -19.70
N ILE A 14 -6.99 -3.96 -20.39
CA ILE A 14 -6.63 -2.60 -19.96
C ILE A 14 -7.89 -1.74 -19.87
N SER A 15 -8.83 -1.82 -20.80
CA SER A 15 -10.10 -1.08 -20.72
C SER A 15 -10.98 -1.56 -19.57
N HIS A 16 -10.92 -2.84 -19.21
CA HIS A 16 -11.63 -3.40 -18.06
C HIS A 16 -11.02 -2.90 -16.75
N LEU A 17 -9.69 -2.88 -16.63
CA LEU A 17 -8.98 -2.24 -15.52
C LEU A 17 -9.30 -0.74 -15.44
N GLN A 18 -9.32 -0.03 -16.56
CA GLN A 18 -9.68 1.40 -16.65
C GLN A 18 -11.13 1.69 -16.26
N ARG A 19 -12.07 0.78 -16.51
CA ARG A 19 -13.47 0.93 -16.08
C ARG A 19 -13.62 0.71 -14.58
N SER A 20 -12.80 -0.17 -14.03
CA SER A 20 -12.79 -0.51 -12.61
C SER A 20 -12.06 0.53 -11.74
N SER A 21 -11.29 1.45 -12.33
CA SER A 21 -10.49 2.48 -11.66
C SER A 21 -11.04 3.91 -11.78
N ARG A 22 -12.29 4.08 -12.22
CA ARG A 22 -12.92 5.40 -12.43
C ARG A 22 -13.83 5.76 -11.25
N ILE A 23 -13.43 6.80 -10.50
CA ILE A 23 -14.30 7.47 -9.52
C ILE A 23 -15.61 7.92 -10.23
N PRO A 24 -16.80 7.50 -9.78
CA PRO A 24 -18.05 7.93 -10.40
C PRO A 24 -18.27 9.43 -10.18
N LYS A 25 -18.21 10.22 -11.25
CA LYS A 25 -18.70 11.60 -11.25
C LYS A 25 -20.22 11.58 -11.03
N LYS A 26 -20.68 12.26 -9.97
CA LYS A 26 -22.10 12.47 -9.67
C LYS A 26 -22.84 13.05 -10.89
N GLY A 27 -23.60 12.21 -11.58
CA GLY A 27 -24.59 12.60 -12.57
C GLY A 27 -26.00 12.29 -12.05
N ARG A 28 -26.89 13.28 -12.05
CA ARG A 28 -28.30 13.19 -11.66
C ARG A 28 -29.02 12.05 -12.40
N VAL A 29 -29.65 11.15 -11.64
CA VAL A 29 -30.61 10.16 -12.16
C VAL A 29 -31.96 10.86 -12.41
N PRO A 30 -32.52 10.84 -13.64
CA PRO A 30 -33.91 11.25 -13.84
C PRO A 30 -34.85 10.09 -13.46
N LYS A 31 -35.82 10.38 -12.59
CA LYS A 31 -36.93 9.47 -12.27
C LYS A 31 -37.80 9.26 -13.52
N GLN A 32 -37.94 8.03 -14.01
CA GLN A 32 -39.02 7.64 -14.92
C GLN A 32 -40.03 6.74 -14.22
N LYS A 33 -41.31 7.11 -14.36
CA LYS A 33 -42.48 6.47 -13.78
C LYS A 33 -42.77 5.14 -14.46
N ALA A 34 -43.10 4.12 -13.67
CA ALA A 34 -43.61 2.84 -14.13
C ALA A 34 -45.02 2.99 -14.73
N ALA A 35 -45.23 2.42 -15.92
CA ALA A 35 -46.55 2.20 -16.50
C ALA A 35 -46.69 0.71 -16.89
N ARG A 36 -47.80 0.11 -16.44
CA ARG A 36 -48.24 -1.28 -16.71
C ARG A 36 -48.56 -1.49 -18.19
N PRO A 37 -48.35 -2.70 -18.76
CA PRO A 37 -48.95 -3.07 -20.03
C PRO A 37 -50.35 -3.71 -19.85
N PRO A 38 -51.29 -3.53 -20.79
CA PRO A 38 -52.55 -4.26 -20.80
C PRO A 38 -52.45 -5.62 -21.52
N LYS A 39 -53.35 -6.53 -21.17
CA LYS A 39 -53.56 -7.88 -21.75
C LYS A 39 -54.48 -7.82 -22.99
N ALA A 40 -54.44 -8.92 -23.76
CA ALA A 40 -55.32 -9.37 -24.87
C ALA A 40 -54.67 -9.20 -26.26
N SER A 41 -54.80 -10.10 -27.25
CA SER A 41 -55.58 -11.34 -27.45
C SER A 41 -54.98 -12.10 -28.65
N ALA A 42 -55.32 -13.39 -28.79
CA ALA A 42 -54.81 -14.34 -29.78
C ALA A 42 -54.93 -13.90 -31.27
N PRO A 43 -54.02 -14.35 -32.17
CA PRO A 43 -54.10 -14.04 -33.60
C PRO A 43 -54.91 -15.10 -34.40
N PRO A 44 -55.47 -14.73 -35.57
CA PRO A 44 -56.16 -15.66 -36.46
C PRO A 44 -55.20 -16.40 -37.40
N ARG A 45 -55.69 -17.53 -37.94
CA ARG A 45 -55.00 -18.46 -38.86
C ARG A 45 -54.96 -17.98 -40.33
N ARG A 46 -53.96 -18.52 -41.05
CA ARG A 46 -53.69 -18.62 -42.52
C ARG A 46 -52.72 -17.54 -43.04
N ALA A 47 -51.76 -17.82 -43.92
CA ALA A 47 -51.57 -18.92 -44.88
C ALA A 47 -50.07 -19.25 -45.07
N ASP A 48 -49.81 -20.42 -45.66
CA ASP A 48 -48.49 -21.00 -45.94
C ASP A 48 -47.57 -20.10 -46.79
N ALA A 49 -46.30 -20.02 -46.39
CA ALA A 49 -45.19 -19.45 -47.14
C ALA A 49 -43.97 -20.42 -47.05
N PRO A 50 -43.11 -20.46 -48.06
CA PRO A 50 -42.34 -21.64 -48.44
C PRO A 50 -41.15 -21.90 -47.50
N GLU A 51 -40.77 -23.18 -47.41
CA GLU A 51 -39.58 -23.69 -46.71
C GLU A 51 -38.33 -22.91 -47.13
N GLU A 52 -37.86 -21.99 -46.29
CA GLU A 52 -36.48 -21.51 -46.31
C GLU A 52 -35.70 -22.24 -45.21
N ASP A 53 -34.58 -22.81 -45.63
CA ASP A 53 -33.69 -23.70 -44.89
C ASP A 53 -33.46 -23.29 -43.44
N SER A 54 -33.88 -24.17 -42.54
CA SER A 54 -33.43 -24.21 -41.15
C SER A 54 -31.97 -24.67 -41.09
N GLU A 55 -31.02 -23.87 -41.60
CA GLU A 55 -29.63 -23.89 -41.11
C GLU A 55 -29.55 -23.20 -39.74
N THR A 56 -30.38 -23.69 -38.82
CA THR A 56 -30.20 -23.57 -37.38
C THR A 56 -28.78 -23.99 -37.02
N LEU A 57 -27.97 -23.01 -36.60
CA LEU A 57 -26.85 -23.11 -35.65
C LEU A 57 -26.56 -24.56 -35.19
N ARG A 58 -25.84 -25.34 -36.02
CA ARG A 58 -25.31 -26.63 -35.61
C ARG A 58 -24.20 -26.38 -34.60
N LEU A 59 -24.50 -26.54 -33.31
CA LEU A 59 -23.47 -26.67 -32.28
C LEU A 59 -22.61 -27.89 -32.63
N ILE A 60 -21.41 -27.64 -33.16
CA ILE A 60 -20.42 -28.66 -33.48
C ILE A 60 -20.01 -29.32 -32.15
N ARG A 61 -20.20 -30.63 -32.03
CA ARG A 61 -19.71 -31.39 -30.87
C ARG A 61 -18.18 -31.27 -30.83
N GLN A 62 -17.63 -30.99 -29.64
CA GLN A 62 -16.18 -31.02 -29.45
C GLN A 62 -15.63 -32.35 -29.97
N PRO A 63 -14.57 -32.35 -30.81
CA PRO A 63 -13.91 -33.58 -31.24
C PRO A 63 -13.48 -34.39 -30.01
N GLU A 64 -13.56 -35.73 -30.09
CA GLU A 64 -13.05 -36.59 -29.03
C GLU A 64 -11.55 -36.37 -28.84
N THR A 65 -11.18 -35.67 -27.76
CA THR A 65 -9.78 -35.51 -27.36
C THR A 65 -9.37 -36.77 -26.61
N ARG A 66 -8.43 -37.55 -27.17
CA ARG A 66 -7.82 -38.65 -26.43
C ARG A 66 -7.05 -38.05 -25.23
N PRO A 67 -7.24 -38.55 -24.00
CA PRO A 67 -6.50 -38.03 -22.85
C PRO A 67 -5.00 -38.26 -23.05
N ILE A 68 -4.19 -37.22 -22.86
CA ILE A 68 -2.73 -37.30 -22.96
C ILE A 68 -2.18 -38.24 -21.88
N SER A 69 -1.32 -39.18 -22.28
CA SER A 69 -0.63 -40.04 -21.31
C SER A 69 0.46 -39.28 -20.56
N GLN A 70 0.80 -39.73 -19.35
CA GLN A 70 1.89 -39.12 -18.59
C GLN A 70 3.23 -39.19 -19.32
N GLU A 71 3.51 -40.28 -20.03
CA GLU A 71 4.75 -40.46 -20.80
C GLU A 71 4.84 -39.47 -21.96
N GLN A 72 3.74 -39.27 -22.70
CA GLN A 72 3.66 -38.26 -23.75
C GLN A 72 3.88 -36.86 -23.18
N LEU A 73 3.21 -36.52 -22.07
CA LEU A 73 3.37 -35.20 -21.46
C LEU A 73 4.81 -34.95 -20.97
N VAL A 74 5.49 -35.98 -20.43
CA VAL A 74 6.91 -35.88 -20.08
C VAL A 74 7.78 -35.66 -21.30
N ALA A 75 7.50 -36.34 -22.42
CA ALA A 75 8.23 -36.15 -23.67
C ALA A 75 8.03 -34.74 -24.23
N GLU A 76 6.79 -34.23 -24.24
CA GLU A 76 6.45 -32.87 -24.67
C GLU A 76 7.18 -31.81 -23.83
N VAL A 77 7.09 -31.89 -22.50
CA VAL A 77 7.78 -30.92 -21.61
C VAL A 77 9.29 -30.93 -21.83
N LYS A 78 9.90 -32.10 -22.08
CA LYS A 78 11.33 -32.20 -22.41
C LYS A 78 11.66 -31.55 -23.75
N GLY A 79 10.82 -31.75 -24.77
CA GLY A 79 10.97 -31.14 -26.09
C GLY A 79 10.90 -29.62 -26.02
N ILE A 80 9.85 -29.09 -25.37
CA ILE A 80 9.66 -27.65 -25.15
C ILE A 80 10.85 -27.07 -24.37
N TYR A 81 11.27 -27.72 -23.28
CA TYR A 81 12.40 -27.25 -22.49
C TYR A 81 13.69 -27.16 -23.31
N ALA A 82 13.95 -28.13 -24.20
CA ALA A 82 15.11 -28.08 -25.08
C ALA A 82 15.04 -26.91 -26.07
N GLY A 83 13.86 -26.66 -26.67
CA GLY A 83 13.58 -25.50 -27.52
C GLY A 83 13.82 -24.18 -26.78
N LEU A 84 13.17 -24.02 -25.63
CA LEU A 84 13.29 -22.88 -24.73
C LEU A 84 14.76 -22.56 -24.40
N MET A 85 15.55 -23.56 -24.00
CA MET A 85 16.97 -23.35 -23.67
C MET A 85 17.77 -22.81 -24.86
N MET A 86 17.49 -23.27 -26.08
CA MET A 86 18.17 -22.78 -27.28
C MET A 86 17.81 -21.32 -27.57
N VAL A 87 16.52 -20.98 -27.51
CA VAL A 87 16.05 -19.61 -27.77
C VAL A 87 16.54 -18.66 -26.67
N GLU A 88 16.47 -19.06 -25.40
CA GLU A 88 16.97 -18.24 -24.27
C GLU A 88 18.46 -17.97 -24.40
N SER A 89 19.26 -19.00 -24.71
CA SER A 89 20.70 -18.83 -24.95
C SER A 89 20.95 -17.83 -26.09
N LYS A 90 20.11 -17.85 -27.13
CA LYS A 90 20.23 -16.91 -28.24
C LYS A 90 19.84 -15.48 -27.85
N CYS A 91 18.76 -15.29 -27.09
CA CYS A 91 18.39 -13.98 -26.52
C CYS A 91 19.56 -13.40 -25.72
N ILE A 92 20.14 -14.18 -24.79
CA ILE A 92 21.26 -13.73 -23.95
C ILE A 92 22.47 -13.34 -24.81
N GLU A 93 22.85 -14.16 -25.78
CA GLU A 93 23.98 -13.89 -26.67
C GLU A 93 23.78 -12.59 -27.46
N VAL A 94 22.60 -12.42 -28.06
CA VAL A 94 22.28 -11.27 -28.91
C VAL A 94 22.13 -9.99 -28.08
N ASP A 95 21.42 -10.03 -26.95
CA ASP A 95 21.27 -8.89 -26.04
C ASP A 95 22.65 -8.40 -25.58
N ASN A 96 23.52 -9.31 -25.12
CA ASN A 96 24.87 -8.96 -24.67
C ASN A 96 25.73 -8.36 -25.79
N ALA A 97 25.63 -8.90 -27.01
CA ALA A 97 26.32 -8.34 -28.17
C ALA A 97 25.82 -6.92 -28.49
N GLN A 98 24.51 -6.69 -28.41
CA GLN A 98 23.93 -5.38 -28.67
C GLN A 98 24.23 -4.37 -27.55
N SER A 99 24.21 -4.78 -26.28
CA SER A 99 24.58 -3.92 -25.15
C SER A 99 26.05 -3.51 -25.17
N SER A 100 26.92 -4.33 -25.76
CA SER A 100 28.34 -4.00 -25.95
C SER A 100 28.58 -3.01 -27.11
N GLN A 101 27.63 -2.90 -28.05
CA GLN A 101 27.72 -2.06 -29.25
C GLN A 101 26.78 -0.85 -29.19
N ASN A 102 26.73 -0.15 -28.05
CA ASN A 102 25.76 0.93 -27.79
C ASN A 102 25.75 2.05 -28.84
N ASP A 103 26.88 2.33 -29.50
CA ASP A 103 26.98 3.40 -30.52
C ASP A 103 26.40 3.00 -31.89
N THR A 104 26.15 1.70 -32.13
CA THR A 104 25.66 1.22 -33.42
C THR A 104 24.15 1.39 -33.51
N LYS A 105 23.68 2.29 -34.37
CA LYS A 105 22.23 2.46 -34.62
C LYS A 105 21.66 1.21 -35.29
N LEU A 106 20.65 0.62 -34.66
CA LEU A 106 19.87 -0.47 -35.23
C LEU A 106 18.76 0.10 -36.14
N ASN A 107 18.55 -0.55 -37.27
CA ASN A 107 17.45 -0.23 -38.16
C ASN A 107 16.13 -0.92 -37.70
N ASN A 108 15.01 -0.57 -38.33
CA ASN A 108 13.71 -1.12 -37.95
C ASN A 108 13.59 -2.63 -38.13
N GLU A 109 14.19 -3.21 -39.17
CA GLU A 109 14.16 -4.65 -39.41
C GLU A 109 14.91 -5.41 -38.31
N GLN A 110 16.05 -4.88 -37.86
CA GLN A 110 16.82 -5.43 -36.75
C GLN A 110 16.03 -5.38 -35.44
N TRP A 111 15.36 -4.27 -35.15
CA TRP A 111 14.48 -4.17 -33.97
C TRP A 111 13.32 -5.16 -34.02
N GLN A 112 12.67 -5.30 -35.17
CA GLN A 112 11.61 -6.28 -35.37
C GLN A 112 12.11 -7.72 -35.19
N ALA A 113 13.32 -8.03 -35.66
CA ALA A 113 13.94 -9.34 -35.47
C ALA A 113 14.22 -9.62 -33.98
N LEU A 114 14.70 -8.63 -33.22
CA LEU A 114 14.89 -8.77 -31.77
C LEU A 114 13.57 -8.97 -31.03
N ILE A 115 12.54 -8.18 -31.35
CA ILE A 115 11.20 -8.36 -30.78
C ILE A 115 10.65 -9.75 -31.11
N ALA A 116 10.82 -10.24 -32.34
CA ALA A 116 10.36 -11.57 -32.74
C ALA A 116 11.11 -12.69 -32.01
N LEU A 117 12.40 -12.51 -31.75
CA LEU A 117 13.21 -13.44 -30.95
C LEU A 117 12.68 -13.52 -29.51
N HIS A 118 12.48 -12.37 -28.85
CA HIS A 118 11.94 -12.34 -27.49
C HIS A 118 10.49 -12.85 -27.42
N ARG A 119 9.66 -12.54 -28.42
CA ARG A 119 8.31 -13.10 -28.56
C ARG A 119 8.36 -14.63 -28.54
N THR A 120 9.26 -15.21 -29.33
CA THR A 120 9.44 -16.67 -29.39
C THR A 120 9.81 -17.23 -28.02
N LEU A 121 10.77 -16.61 -27.32
CA LEU A 121 11.16 -17.03 -25.98
C LEU A 121 9.98 -17.01 -24.99
N LEU A 122 9.16 -15.96 -25.05
CA LEU A 122 8.00 -15.83 -24.18
C LEU A 122 6.93 -16.90 -24.47
N HIS A 123 6.71 -17.27 -25.74
CA HIS A 123 5.81 -18.37 -26.10
C HIS A 123 6.36 -19.73 -25.64
N GLU A 124 7.66 -19.99 -25.80
CA GLU A 124 8.28 -21.23 -25.31
C GLU A 124 8.14 -21.37 -23.78
N HIS A 125 8.31 -20.27 -23.04
CA HIS A 125 8.03 -20.25 -21.60
C HIS A 125 6.56 -20.54 -21.30
N HIS A 126 5.63 -19.90 -22.01
CA HIS A 126 4.20 -20.13 -21.85
C HIS A 126 3.82 -21.59 -22.09
N ASP A 127 4.29 -22.19 -23.17
CA ASP A 127 4.04 -23.59 -23.50
C ASP A 127 4.64 -24.52 -22.45
N PHE A 128 5.84 -24.21 -21.94
CA PHE A 128 6.45 -24.95 -20.83
C PHE A 128 5.57 -24.88 -19.57
N PHE A 129 5.04 -23.71 -19.22
CA PHE A 129 4.18 -23.58 -18.05
C PHE A 129 2.86 -24.33 -18.23
N LEU A 130 2.18 -24.20 -19.37
CA LEU A 130 0.94 -24.94 -19.65
C LEU A 130 1.15 -26.46 -19.62
N ALA A 131 2.22 -26.95 -20.26
CA ALA A 131 2.51 -28.38 -20.29
C ALA A 131 2.91 -28.91 -18.91
N SER A 132 3.79 -28.20 -18.19
CA SER A 132 4.24 -28.64 -16.85
C SER A 132 3.13 -28.56 -15.79
N GLN A 133 2.21 -27.61 -15.89
CA GLN A 133 1.08 -27.43 -14.97
C GLN A 133 -0.21 -28.12 -15.41
N HIS A 134 -0.19 -28.86 -16.52
CA HIS A 134 -1.36 -29.57 -17.05
C HIS A 134 -2.04 -30.45 -15.96
N PRO A 135 -3.38 -30.59 -15.96
CA PRO A 135 -4.08 -31.39 -14.94
C PRO A 135 -3.56 -32.83 -14.79
N SER A 136 -3.18 -33.46 -15.91
CA SER A 136 -2.60 -34.82 -15.95
C SER A 136 -1.12 -34.89 -15.58
N ALA A 137 -0.44 -33.76 -15.35
CA ALA A 137 0.97 -33.71 -14.97
C ALA A 137 1.20 -34.32 -13.59
N SER A 138 2.26 -35.11 -13.46
CA SER A 138 2.70 -35.62 -12.15
C SER A 138 3.23 -34.48 -11.27
N ILE A 139 3.26 -34.70 -9.96
CA ILE A 139 3.82 -33.73 -9.00
C ILE A 139 5.27 -33.39 -9.34
N ALA A 140 6.05 -34.39 -9.79
CA ALA A 140 7.43 -34.18 -10.21
C ALA A 140 7.53 -33.24 -11.42
N LEU A 141 6.61 -33.37 -12.39
CA LEU A 141 6.56 -32.53 -13.57
C LEU A 141 6.14 -31.09 -13.23
N LYS A 142 5.11 -30.92 -12.39
CA LYS A 142 4.65 -29.61 -11.91
C LYS A 142 5.75 -28.84 -11.17
N ARG A 143 6.60 -29.54 -10.42
CA ARG A 143 7.73 -28.94 -9.68
C ARG A 143 8.88 -28.46 -10.57
N LEU A 144 8.94 -28.82 -11.86
CA LEU A 144 10.05 -28.43 -12.73
C LEU A 144 10.13 -26.92 -12.92
N ALA A 145 8.99 -26.23 -13.04
CA ALA A 145 8.97 -24.77 -13.20
C ALA A 145 9.67 -24.06 -12.03
N SER A 146 9.38 -24.45 -10.78
CA SER A 146 10.08 -23.93 -9.60
C SER A 146 11.53 -24.40 -9.54
N LYS A 147 11.79 -25.69 -9.80
CA LYS A 147 13.13 -26.28 -9.74
C LYS A 147 14.12 -25.61 -10.69
N TYR A 148 13.67 -25.22 -11.88
CA TYR A 148 14.50 -24.55 -12.87
C TYR A 148 14.38 -23.02 -12.81
N ALA A 149 13.67 -22.48 -11.83
CA ALA A 149 13.41 -21.04 -11.68
C ALA A 149 12.85 -20.40 -12.96
N MET A 150 11.93 -21.11 -13.65
CA MET A 150 11.37 -20.67 -14.94
C MET A 150 10.76 -19.26 -14.87
N PRO A 151 9.97 -18.87 -13.84
CA PRO A 151 9.42 -17.52 -13.78
C PRO A 151 10.50 -16.44 -13.70
N ALA A 152 11.52 -16.64 -12.86
CA ALA A 152 12.63 -15.71 -12.71
C ALA A 152 13.49 -15.60 -13.98
N ARG A 153 13.69 -16.70 -14.69
CA ARG A 153 14.40 -16.75 -15.97
C ARG A 153 13.63 -16.04 -17.08
N MET A 154 12.32 -16.29 -17.19
CA MET A 154 11.44 -15.61 -18.14
C MET A 154 11.48 -14.09 -17.92
N TRP A 155 11.38 -13.64 -16.66
CA TRP A 155 11.51 -12.22 -16.35
C TRP A 155 12.89 -11.69 -16.74
N ARG A 156 13.97 -12.31 -16.27
CA ARG A 156 15.34 -11.81 -16.45
C ARG A 156 15.78 -11.77 -17.92
N HIS A 157 15.61 -12.88 -18.63
CA HIS A 157 16.16 -13.09 -19.98
C HIS A 157 15.12 -12.89 -21.08
N GLY A 158 13.84 -13.07 -20.77
CA GLY A 158 12.76 -12.87 -21.73
C GLY A 158 12.28 -11.42 -21.80
N ILE A 159 12.27 -10.69 -20.68
CA ILE A 159 11.62 -9.38 -20.58
C ILE A 159 12.61 -8.28 -20.18
N HIS A 160 13.20 -8.39 -19.00
CA HIS A 160 13.95 -7.32 -18.35
C HIS A 160 15.23 -6.95 -19.11
N SER A 161 16.06 -7.92 -19.53
CA SER A 161 17.28 -7.62 -20.30
C SER A 161 17.01 -6.81 -21.56
N PHE A 162 15.97 -7.21 -22.30
CA PHE A 162 15.60 -6.55 -23.54
C PHE A 162 14.93 -5.19 -23.31
N LEU A 163 14.09 -5.05 -22.28
CA LEU A 163 13.57 -3.74 -21.86
C LEU A 163 14.69 -2.78 -21.50
N GLU A 164 15.73 -3.24 -20.80
CA GLU A 164 16.88 -2.41 -20.50
C GLU A 164 17.66 -2.04 -21.77
N LEU A 165 17.88 -2.97 -22.71
CA LEU A 165 18.51 -2.65 -24.00
C LEU A 165 17.73 -1.58 -24.76
N LEU A 166 16.40 -1.70 -24.81
CA LEU A 166 15.51 -0.72 -25.42
C LEU A 166 15.59 0.63 -24.69
N ARG A 167 15.52 0.64 -23.36
CA ARG A 167 15.58 1.85 -22.52
C ARG A 167 16.87 2.65 -22.72
N HIS A 168 18.02 1.98 -22.80
CA HIS A 168 19.32 2.65 -22.99
C HIS A 168 19.46 3.31 -24.36
N ARG A 169 18.63 2.96 -25.34
CA ARG A 169 18.67 3.49 -26.72
C ARG A 169 17.54 4.48 -27.03
N LEU A 170 16.84 4.95 -26.00
CA LEU A 170 15.87 6.04 -26.14
C LEU A 170 16.56 7.35 -26.57
N PRO A 171 15.87 8.21 -27.34
CA PRO A 171 14.48 8.07 -27.79
C PRO A 171 14.31 7.18 -29.05
N GLY A 172 15.39 6.74 -29.70
CA GLY A 172 15.33 6.05 -31.00
C GLY A 172 14.64 4.68 -30.99
N SER A 173 14.49 4.07 -29.83
CA SER A 173 13.83 2.78 -29.61
C SER A 173 12.38 2.89 -29.11
N LEU A 174 11.82 4.09 -28.96
CA LEU A 174 10.54 4.32 -28.25
C LEU A 174 9.38 3.45 -28.77
N GLU A 175 9.11 3.50 -30.07
CA GLU A 175 8.03 2.71 -30.71
C GLU A 175 8.21 1.20 -30.52
N HIS A 176 9.46 0.73 -30.57
CA HIS A 176 9.82 -0.67 -30.38
C HIS A 176 9.67 -1.09 -28.91
N MET A 177 10.01 -0.19 -27.98
CA MET A 177 9.82 -0.38 -26.55
C MET A 177 8.35 -0.45 -26.18
N LEU A 178 7.51 0.43 -26.74
CA LEU A 178 6.07 0.37 -26.58
C LEU A 178 5.51 -0.96 -27.09
N THR A 179 5.87 -1.33 -28.31
CA THR A 179 5.45 -2.61 -28.93
C THR A 179 5.81 -3.81 -28.04
N PHE A 180 7.04 -3.84 -27.53
CA PHE A 180 7.50 -4.94 -26.69
C PHE A 180 6.80 -4.97 -25.32
N ILE A 181 6.57 -3.82 -24.69
CA ILE A 181 5.82 -3.72 -23.43
C ILE A 181 4.41 -4.31 -23.58
N TYR A 182 3.67 -3.94 -24.62
CA TYR A 182 2.32 -4.47 -24.85
C TYR A 182 2.32 -5.98 -25.07
N LEU A 183 3.31 -6.49 -25.80
CA LEU A 183 3.51 -7.92 -26.01
C LEU A 183 3.78 -8.65 -24.69
N ALA A 184 4.76 -8.19 -23.93
CA ALA A 184 5.13 -8.79 -22.65
C ALA A 184 3.96 -8.73 -21.65
N TYR A 185 3.24 -7.60 -21.60
CA TYR A 185 2.06 -7.43 -20.75
C TYR A 185 0.95 -8.43 -21.11
N SER A 186 0.66 -8.59 -22.39
CA SER A 186 -0.34 -9.56 -22.87
C SER A 186 0.03 -10.99 -22.49
N MET A 187 1.31 -11.36 -22.62
CA MET A 187 1.80 -12.67 -22.20
C MET A 187 1.69 -12.86 -20.68
N MET A 188 2.05 -11.86 -19.87
CA MET A 188 1.94 -11.95 -18.42
C MET A 188 0.49 -12.03 -17.95
N ALA A 189 -0.42 -11.29 -18.58
CA ALA A 189 -1.86 -11.36 -18.30
C ALA A 189 -2.42 -12.75 -18.66
N LEU A 190 -2.02 -13.31 -19.79
CA LEU A 190 -2.41 -14.67 -20.18
C LEU A 190 -1.90 -15.72 -19.16
N LEU A 191 -0.64 -15.62 -18.71
CA LEU A 191 -0.11 -16.52 -17.69
C LEU A 191 -0.79 -16.35 -16.33
N TYR A 192 -1.15 -15.11 -15.98
CA TYR A 192 -1.94 -14.82 -14.78
C TYR A 192 -3.28 -15.55 -14.81
N GLU A 193 -3.97 -15.58 -15.95
CA GLU A 193 -5.27 -16.26 -16.10
C GLU A 193 -5.16 -17.78 -16.24
N THR A 194 -4.11 -18.28 -16.88
CA THR A 194 -4.00 -19.70 -17.27
C THR A 194 -3.11 -20.54 -16.35
N VAL A 195 -2.19 -19.92 -15.60
CA VAL A 195 -1.20 -20.60 -14.75
C VAL A 195 -1.15 -19.97 -13.35
N PRO A 196 -2.16 -20.22 -12.50
CA PRO A 196 -2.27 -19.59 -11.17
C PRO A 196 -1.18 -20.04 -10.18
N ALA A 197 -0.44 -21.12 -10.47
CA ALA A 197 0.61 -21.64 -9.60
C ALA A 197 1.73 -20.63 -9.27
N PHE A 198 1.91 -19.61 -10.11
CA PHE A 198 2.90 -18.54 -9.95
C PHE A 198 2.26 -17.15 -9.94
N GLU A 199 0.99 -17.07 -9.56
CA GLU A 199 0.18 -15.84 -9.61
C GLU A 199 0.90 -14.62 -9.02
N ASP A 200 1.55 -14.80 -7.85
CA ASP A 200 2.24 -13.70 -7.16
C ASP A 200 3.40 -13.14 -7.99
N THR A 201 4.12 -13.99 -8.73
CA THR A 201 5.16 -13.53 -9.66
C THR A 201 4.57 -12.76 -10.83
N TRP A 202 3.46 -13.25 -11.41
CA TRP A 202 2.81 -12.59 -12.55
C TRP A 202 2.25 -11.22 -12.19
N ILE A 203 1.63 -11.09 -11.01
CA ILE A 203 1.12 -9.83 -10.47
C ILE A 203 2.26 -8.79 -10.41
N GLU A 204 3.42 -9.18 -9.87
CA GLU A 204 4.55 -8.26 -9.77
C GLU A 204 5.11 -7.87 -11.14
N CYS A 205 5.28 -8.82 -12.06
CA CYS A 205 5.71 -8.54 -13.43
C CYS A 205 4.77 -7.56 -14.15
N LEU A 206 3.45 -7.70 -13.95
CA LEU A 206 2.45 -6.78 -14.51
C LEU A 206 2.55 -5.38 -13.90
N GLY A 207 2.85 -5.29 -12.60
CA GLY A 207 3.15 -4.03 -11.92
C GLY A 207 4.40 -3.34 -12.47
N ASP A 208 5.49 -4.10 -12.66
CA ASP A 208 6.76 -3.62 -13.22
C ASP A 208 6.60 -3.15 -14.67
N LEU A 209 5.93 -3.93 -15.53
CA LEU A 209 5.64 -3.55 -16.92
C LEU A 209 4.80 -2.26 -16.99
N GLY A 210 3.82 -2.12 -16.11
CA GLY A 210 3.04 -0.89 -15.99
C GLY A 210 3.91 0.32 -15.62
N ARG A 211 4.91 0.14 -14.75
CA ARG A 211 5.88 1.20 -14.42
C ARG A 211 6.79 1.55 -15.57
N TYR A 212 7.31 0.58 -16.31
CA TYR A 212 8.11 0.86 -17.51
C TYR A 212 7.32 1.71 -18.50
N ARG A 213 6.06 1.33 -18.77
CA ARG A 213 5.18 2.07 -19.68
C ARG A 213 4.84 3.48 -19.20
N MET A 214 4.60 3.64 -17.89
CA MET A 214 4.41 4.95 -17.25
C MET A 214 5.67 5.82 -17.34
N ALA A 215 6.86 5.24 -17.14
CA ALA A 215 8.11 5.99 -17.05
C ALA A 215 8.59 6.56 -18.39
N ILE A 216 8.27 5.89 -19.51
CA ILE A 216 8.63 6.34 -20.86
C ILE A 216 7.60 7.28 -21.49
N GLU A 217 6.46 7.51 -20.82
CA GLU A 217 5.43 8.45 -21.28
C GLU A 217 5.76 9.87 -20.83
N ASP A 218 6.26 10.68 -21.76
CA ASP A 218 6.64 12.08 -21.51
C ASP A 218 5.64 13.09 -22.12
N GLU A 219 4.81 12.68 -23.09
CA GLU A 219 3.94 13.60 -23.85
C GLU A 219 2.46 13.53 -23.44
N ASP A 220 1.85 12.34 -23.36
CA ASP A 220 0.43 12.20 -22.98
C ASP A 220 0.27 11.94 -21.47
N ILE A 221 -0.06 13.00 -20.73
CA ILE A 221 -0.33 12.96 -19.28
C ILE A 221 -1.42 11.92 -18.94
N ARG A 222 -2.43 11.73 -19.81
CA ARG A 222 -3.52 10.78 -19.54
C ARG A 222 -3.04 9.34 -19.64
N ASP A 223 -2.22 9.02 -20.64
CA ASP A 223 -1.62 7.69 -20.75
C ASP A 223 -0.70 7.40 -19.57
N ARG A 224 0.07 8.40 -19.13
CA ARG A 224 0.88 8.30 -17.92
C ARG A 224 0.01 8.00 -16.69
N GLU A 225 -1.10 8.71 -16.50
CA GLU A 225 -2.04 8.49 -15.40
C GLU A 225 -2.70 7.10 -15.46
N VAL A 226 -3.06 6.63 -16.66
CA VAL A 226 -3.61 5.28 -16.89
C VAL A 226 -2.61 4.23 -16.43
N TRP A 227 -1.36 4.30 -16.91
CA TRP A 227 -0.35 3.30 -16.58
C TRP A 227 0.14 3.39 -15.13
N THR A 228 0.12 4.59 -14.54
CA THR A 228 0.29 4.76 -13.10
C THR A 228 -0.79 3.97 -12.34
N SER A 229 -2.05 4.06 -12.78
CA SER A 229 -3.18 3.38 -12.13
C SER A 229 -3.15 1.86 -12.32
N VAL A 230 -2.81 1.39 -13.52
CA VAL A 230 -2.60 -0.04 -13.81
C VAL A 230 -1.50 -0.61 -12.92
N SER A 231 -0.36 0.08 -12.82
CA SER A 231 0.73 -0.39 -11.99
C SER A 231 0.36 -0.38 -10.50
N ARG A 232 -0.30 0.68 -10.03
CA ARG A 232 -0.77 0.79 -8.64
C ARG A 232 -1.72 -0.36 -8.28
N TYR A 233 -2.67 -0.68 -9.16
CA TYR A 233 -3.59 -1.81 -8.98
C TYR A 233 -2.82 -3.12 -8.73
N TRP A 234 -1.84 -3.43 -9.58
CA TRP A 234 -1.07 -4.67 -9.45
C TRP A 234 -0.21 -4.71 -8.18
N TYR A 235 0.48 -3.63 -7.83
CA TYR A 235 1.25 -3.63 -6.58
C TYR A 235 0.39 -3.62 -5.32
N SER A 236 -0.78 -3.00 -5.36
CA SER A 236 -1.73 -3.10 -4.24
C SER A 236 -2.18 -4.54 -4.05
N LYS A 237 -2.58 -5.22 -5.14
CA LYS A 237 -2.91 -6.65 -5.11
C LYS A 237 -1.74 -7.51 -4.62
N ALA A 238 -0.51 -7.23 -5.05
CA ALA A 238 0.68 -7.90 -4.55
C ALA A 238 0.84 -7.69 -3.04
N SER A 239 0.69 -6.44 -2.57
CA SER A 239 0.86 -6.10 -1.16
C SER A 239 -0.22 -6.69 -0.27
N ASP A 240 -1.44 -6.89 -0.78
CA ASP A 240 -2.51 -7.57 -0.02
C ASP A 240 -2.17 -9.03 0.26
N LYS A 241 -1.51 -9.68 -0.70
CA LYS A 241 -1.08 -11.08 -0.59
C LYS A 241 0.20 -11.25 0.23
N ALA A 242 1.12 -10.29 0.10
CA ALA A 242 2.40 -10.29 0.80
C ALA A 242 2.57 -9.01 1.63
N PRO A 243 1.73 -8.76 2.66
CA PRO A 243 1.66 -7.49 3.36
C PRO A 243 2.90 -7.18 4.20
N THR A 244 3.75 -8.18 4.45
CA THR A 244 5.01 -8.03 5.19
C THR A 244 6.18 -7.61 4.30
N THR A 245 6.00 -7.52 2.98
CA THR A 245 7.08 -7.26 2.01
C THR A 245 7.22 -5.77 1.71
N GLY A 246 8.28 -5.16 2.23
CA GLY A 246 8.56 -3.73 2.11
C GLY A 246 8.68 -3.22 0.69
N ARG A 247 9.23 -4.03 -0.23
CA ARG A 247 9.50 -3.62 -1.62
C ARG A 247 8.24 -3.23 -2.38
N LEU A 248 7.10 -3.86 -2.08
CA LEU A 248 5.83 -3.57 -2.73
C LEU A 248 5.33 -2.16 -2.36
N TYR A 249 5.45 -1.79 -1.08
CA TYR A 249 5.12 -0.44 -0.61
C TYR A 249 6.09 0.62 -1.15
N HIS A 250 7.37 0.30 -1.35
CA HIS A 250 8.30 1.20 -2.03
C HIS A 250 7.83 1.55 -3.45
N HIS A 251 7.36 0.55 -4.20
CA HIS A 251 6.82 0.79 -5.55
C HIS A 251 5.52 1.61 -5.51
N LEU A 252 4.62 1.33 -4.56
CA LEU A 252 3.43 2.15 -4.32
C LEU A 252 3.78 3.59 -3.93
N ALA A 253 4.87 3.82 -3.18
CA ALA A 253 5.35 5.15 -2.86
C ALA A 253 5.74 5.92 -4.13
N ILE A 254 6.50 5.31 -5.05
CA ILE A 254 6.85 5.96 -6.33
C ILE A 254 5.59 6.35 -7.12
N LEU A 255 4.57 5.48 -7.11
CA LEU A 255 3.30 5.66 -7.83
C LEU A 255 2.30 6.60 -7.14
N ALA A 256 2.56 7.01 -5.89
CA ALA A 256 1.70 7.92 -5.14
C ALA A 256 1.90 9.39 -5.55
N ARG A 257 2.86 9.71 -6.42
CA ARG A 257 3.04 11.07 -6.95
C ARG A 257 1.76 11.57 -7.67
N PRO A 258 1.37 12.85 -7.48
CA PRO A 258 2.04 13.90 -6.71
C PRO A 258 1.66 13.99 -5.21
N ASN A 259 0.92 13.02 -4.65
CA ASN A 259 0.48 13.06 -3.25
C ASN A 259 1.66 12.81 -2.29
N ALA A 260 2.22 13.90 -1.74
CA ALA A 260 3.39 13.84 -0.85
C ALA A 260 3.13 13.10 0.45
N LEU A 261 1.93 13.22 1.02
CA LEU A 261 1.56 12.55 2.26
C LEU A 261 1.46 11.03 2.06
N GLN A 262 0.81 10.60 0.98
CA GLN A 262 0.71 9.18 0.63
C GLN A 262 2.08 8.58 0.27
N GLN A 263 2.94 9.34 -0.41
CA GLN A 263 4.34 8.94 -0.65
C GLN A 263 5.08 8.67 0.66
N LEU A 264 5.00 9.61 1.61
CA LEU A 264 5.63 9.46 2.93
C LEU A 264 5.10 8.24 3.68
N PHE A 265 3.77 8.04 3.69
CA PHE A 265 3.16 6.85 4.26
C PHE A 265 3.74 5.56 3.67
N PHE A 266 3.76 5.41 2.35
CA PHE A 266 4.24 4.18 1.72
C PHE A 266 5.74 3.96 1.90
N TYR A 267 6.56 5.02 1.81
CA TYR A 267 8.00 4.88 2.05
C TYR A 267 8.31 4.49 3.50
N THR A 268 7.62 5.09 4.48
CA THR A 268 7.82 4.74 5.89
C THR A 268 7.28 3.34 6.20
N LYS A 269 6.11 2.96 5.66
CA LYS A 269 5.59 1.59 5.74
C LYS A 269 6.57 0.58 5.14
N SER A 270 7.18 0.87 3.99
CA SER A 270 8.18 0.00 3.34
C SER A 270 9.36 -0.36 4.26
N LEU A 271 9.67 0.50 5.24
CA LEU A 271 10.74 0.32 6.20
C LEU A 271 10.28 -0.28 7.54
N CYS A 272 8.98 -0.24 7.85
CA CYS A 272 8.40 -0.65 9.13
C CYS A 272 7.50 -1.90 9.02
N VAL A 273 7.70 -2.71 7.98
CA VAL A 273 7.13 -4.06 7.87
C VAL A 273 8.21 -5.12 8.16
N PRO A 274 7.84 -6.36 8.51
CA PRO A 274 8.78 -7.42 8.90
C PRO A 274 9.92 -7.69 7.91
N ILE A 275 9.67 -7.54 6.60
CA ILE A 275 10.71 -7.65 5.56
C ILE A 275 10.94 -6.26 4.97
N PRO A 276 11.74 -5.39 5.64
CA PRO A 276 11.91 -4.01 5.22
C PRO A 276 12.70 -3.91 3.91
N PHE A 277 12.45 -2.87 3.12
CA PHE A 277 13.18 -2.63 1.87
C PHE A 277 14.17 -1.48 2.00
N GLY A 278 15.44 -1.81 2.24
CA GLY A 278 16.50 -0.84 2.54
C GLY A 278 16.68 0.29 1.50
N SER A 279 16.51 0.00 0.20
CA SER A 279 16.63 1.02 -0.86
C SER A 279 15.56 2.12 -0.78
N ALA A 280 14.50 1.92 0.01
CA ALA A 280 13.56 2.99 0.32
C ALA A 280 14.20 4.15 1.08
N LYS A 281 15.28 3.90 1.86
CA LYS A 281 16.02 4.95 2.59
C LYS A 281 16.66 5.99 1.66
N GLU A 282 17.14 5.55 0.48
CA GLU A 282 17.66 6.46 -0.54
C GLU A 282 16.53 7.07 -1.38
N SER A 283 15.54 6.25 -1.74
CA SER A 283 14.44 6.69 -2.61
C SER A 283 13.53 7.75 -2.00
N ILE A 284 13.28 7.68 -0.68
CA ILE A 284 12.48 8.67 0.05
C ILE A 284 13.12 10.07 0.01
N MET A 285 14.44 10.18 -0.20
CA MET A 285 15.10 11.48 -0.34
C MET A 285 14.59 12.25 -1.57
N THR A 286 14.08 11.56 -2.60
CA THR A 286 13.44 12.22 -3.75
C THR A 286 12.14 12.96 -3.39
N LEU A 287 11.53 12.65 -2.23
CA LEU A 287 10.43 13.40 -1.64
C LEU A 287 10.94 14.57 -0.79
N PHE A 288 12.01 14.36 -0.01
CA PHE A 288 12.50 15.35 0.96
C PHE A 288 13.40 16.43 0.37
N ASP A 289 14.34 16.08 -0.52
CA ASP A 289 15.30 17.03 -1.06
C ASP A 289 14.63 18.23 -1.78
N PRO A 290 13.55 18.05 -2.57
CA PRO A 290 12.83 19.19 -3.13
C PRO A 290 12.14 20.08 -2.09
N ILE A 291 11.77 19.54 -0.93
CA ILE A 291 11.16 20.29 0.17
C ILE A 291 12.20 21.09 0.96
N PHE A 292 13.44 20.58 1.02
CA PHE A 292 14.57 21.28 1.62
C PHE A 292 15.17 22.36 0.73
N ALA A 293 15.06 22.21 -0.60
CA ALA A 293 15.58 23.17 -1.54
C ALA A 293 14.80 24.50 -1.47
N THR A 294 15.50 25.61 -1.24
CA THR A 294 14.91 26.95 -1.17
C THR A 294 14.41 27.38 -2.55
N GLY A 295 13.15 27.09 -2.88
CA GLY A 295 12.55 27.48 -4.17
C GLY A 295 11.05 27.18 -4.26
N ASN A 296 10.22 28.24 -4.30
CA ASN A 296 8.75 28.18 -4.28
C ASN A 296 8.05 27.42 -5.41
N TYR A 297 8.75 27.00 -6.47
CA TYR A 297 8.09 26.49 -7.68
C TYR A 297 7.45 25.10 -7.53
N GLN A 298 7.95 24.23 -6.64
CA GLN A 298 7.33 22.91 -6.38
C GLN A 298 6.37 22.92 -5.18
N HIS A 299 6.50 23.87 -4.25
CA HIS A 299 5.60 24.01 -3.09
C HIS A 299 4.18 24.44 -3.46
N ASN A 300 3.98 25.08 -4.62
CA ASN A 300 2.69 25.62 -5.04
C ASN A 300 1.57 24.58 -5.24
N ARG A 301 1.88 23.28 -5.27
CA ARG A 301 0.87 22.21 -5.45
C ARG A 301 0.44 21.52 -4.15
N LEU A 302 1.16 21.72 -3.04
CA LEU A 302 0.88 21.09 -1.75
C LEU A 302 0.31 22.11 -0.77
N SER A 303 -0.50 21.65 0.19
CA SER A 303 -0.90 22.52 1.30
C SER A 303 0.34 22.89 2.13
N PRO A 304 0.47 24.13 2.63
CA PRO A 304 1.57 24.49 3.54
C PRO A 304 1.70 23.54 4.74
N ILE A 305 0.57 23.03 5.24
CA ILE A 305 0.55 22.11 6.38
C ILE A 305 1.07 20.72 6.00
N ASP A 306 0.75 20.22 4.80
CA ASP A 306 1.34 18.97 4.28
C ASP A 306 2.86 19.13 4.08
N VAL A 307 3.30 20.29 3.58
CA VAL A 307 4.73 20.60 3.43
C VAL A 307 5.42 20.62 4.79
N ALA A 308 4.85 21.27 5.80
CA ALA A 308 5.40 21.30 7.15
C ALA A 308 5.49 19.90 7.77
N PHE A 309 4.46 19.06 7.58
CA PHE A 309 4.46 17.67 8.05
C PHE A 309 5.57 16.84 7.38
N VAL A 310 5.61 16.85 6.04
CA VAL A 310 6.62 16.08 5.28
C VAL A 310 8.02 16.60 5.55
N LYS A 311 8.20 17.92 5.71
CA LYS A 311 9.49 18.53 6.10
C LYS A 311 9.92 18.08 7.48
N THR A 312 9.01 18.02 8.45
CA THR A 312 9.30 17.50 9.80
C THR A 312 9.84 16.08 9.73
N HIS A 313 9.14 15.20 9.01
CA HIS A 313 9.62 13.83 8.79
C HIS A 313 10.95 13.78 8.05
N GLY A 314 11.16 14.65 7.06
CA GLY A 314 12.44 14.78 6.37
C GLY A 314 13.59 15.12 7.31
N ILE A 315 13.39 16.06 8.24
CA ILE A 315 14.39 16.44 9.25
C ILE A 315 14.69 15.26 10.17
N LEU A 316 13.65 14.60 10.71
CA LEU A 316 13.79 13.41 11.55
C LEU A 316 14.50 12.26 10.84
N PHE A 317 14.22 12.07 9.56
CA PHE A 317 14.72 10.92 8.79
C PHE A 317 16.18 11.09 8.36
N SER A 318 16.52 12.29 7.89
CA SER A 318 17.80 12.59 7.24
C SER A 318 18.82 13.32 8.13
N HIS A 319 18.39 13.80 9.30
CA HIS A 319 19.18 14.62 10.22
C HIS A 319 19.72 15.91 9.60
N LYS A 320 19.12 16.37 8.49
CA LYS A 320 19.41 17.67 7.86
C LYS A 320 18.54 18.76 8.48
N GLN A 321 19.08 19.97 8.64
CA GLN A 321 18.38 21.15 9.16
C GLN A 321 17.73 20.94 10.55
N LEU A 322 18.43 20.27 11.47
CA LEU A 322 17.91 19.96 12.83
C LEU A 322 17.53 21.22 13.62
N GLU A 323 18.19 22.35 13.37
CA GLU A 323 17.88 23.67 13.92
C GLU A 323 16.46 24.12 13.58
N ASN A 324 15.91 23.66 12.45
CA ASN A 324 14.56 23.99 11.99
C ASN A 324 13.50 23.02 12.50
N PHE A 325 13.87 21.95 13.22
CA PHE A 325 12.90 20.93 13.67
C PHE A 325 11.77 21.55 14.49
N ARG A 326 12.09 22.21 15.61
CA ARG A 326 11.07 22.79 16.51
C ARG A 326 10.19 23.85 15.83
N PRO A 327 10.74 24.83 15.07
CA PRO A 327 9.92 25.77 14.32
C PRO A 327 8.94 25.10 13.34
N VAL A 328 9.38 24.11 12.56
CA VAL A 328 8.55 23.44 11.55
C VAL A 328 7.46 22.58 12.21
N VAL A 329 7.77 21.90 13.32
CA VAL A 329 6.74 21.22 14.12
C VAL A 329 5.71 22.22 14.66
N GLY A 330 6.15 23.38 15.14
CA GLY A 330 5.26 24.44 15.61
C GLY A 330 4.31 24.95 14.51
N GLU A 331 4.81 25.13 13.29
CA GLU A 331 4.01 25.51 12.12
C GLU A 331 2.97 24.43 11.78
N PHE A 332 3.40 23.17 11.72
CA PHE A 332 2.51 22.04 11.45
C PHE A 332 1.39 21.94 12.49
N LEU A 333 1.75 21.85 13.79
CA LEU A 333 0.79 21.68 14.87
C LEU A 333 -0.14 22.89 15.02
N GLY A 334 0.38 24.12 14.86
CA GLY A 334 -0.42 25.35 14.93
C GLY A 334 -1.43 25.49 13.79
N GLY A 335 -1.13 24.93 12.62
CA GLY A 335 -2.02 24.95 11.45
C GLY A 335 -2.95 23.73 11.32
N LEU A 336 -2.67 22.64 12.05
CA LEU A 336 -3.32 21.35 11.87
C LEU A 336 -4.83 21.37 12.09
N ASP A 337 -5.34 22.00 13.16
CA ASP A 337 -6.79 22.04 13.45
C ASP A 337 -7.60 22.72 12.33
N ASN A 338 -7.06 23.83 11.82
CA ASN A 338 -7.65 24.55 10.69
C ASN A 338 -7.58 23.72 9.40
N HIS A 339 -6.48 23.01 9.18
CA HIS A 339 -6.31 22.14 8.02
C HIS A 339 -7.31 20.98 8.04
N ILE A 340 -7.46 20.29 9.18
CA ILE A 340 -8.48 19.26 9.40
C ILE A 340 -9.87 19.78 9.04
N SER A 341 -10.22 20.95 9.59
CA SER A 341 -11.54 21.58 9.36
C SER A 341 -11.80 21.89 7.87
N ARG A 342 -10.75 22.25 7.11
CA ARG A 342 -10.84 22.51 5.66
C ARG A 342 -10.94 21.23 4.83
N MET A 343 -10.23 20.17 5.21
CA MET A 343 -10.28 18.88 4.51
C MET A 343 -11.60 18.16 4.72
N ALA A 344 -12.24 18.36 5.88
CA ALA A 344 -13.47 17.67 6.27
C ALA A 344 -13.33 16.14 6.10
N LYS A 345 -14.18 15.52 5.26
CA LYS A 345 -14.10 14.07 5.00
C LYS A 345 -12.77 13.61 4.39
N GLY A 346 -12.08 14.48 3.65
CA GLY A 346 -10.76 14.17 3.09
C GLY A 346 -9.70 13.92 4.17
N TRP A 347 -9.93 14.40 5.40
CA TRP A 347 -9.05 14.13 6.53
C TRP A 347 -9.07 12.65 6.95
N MET A 348 -10.14 11.89 6.69
CA MET A 348 -10.18 10.49 7.10
C MET A 348 -9.00 9.70 6.53
N GLU A 349 -8.70 9.90 5.25
CA GLU A 349 -7.55 9.30 4.58
C GLU A 349 -6.22 9.88 5.03
N ALA A 350 -6.09 11.21 4.98
CA ALA A 350 -4.86 11.89 5.39
C ALA A 350 -4.48 11.59 6.85
N GLY A 351 -5.48 11.49 7.72
CA GLY A 351 -5.34 11.23 9.15
C GLY A 351 -4.68 9.89 9.42
N TYR A 352 -5.13 8.80 8.80
CA TYR A 352 -4.46 7.51 9.03
C TYR A 352 -3.07 7.45 8.38
N TYR A 353 -2.81 8.16 7.28
CA TYR A 353 -1.44 8.31 6.74
C TYR A 353 -0.52 9.03 7.73
N ILE A 354 -0.96 10.14 8.32
CA ILE A 354 -0.22 10.91 9.33
C ILE A 354 0.01 10.06 10.58
N ALA A 355 -1.02 9.36 11.07
CA ALA A 355 -0.90 8.50 12.24
C ALA A 355 0.12 7.38 12.03
N ILE A 356 0.07 6.69 10.89
CA ILE A 356 1.02 5.61 10.56
C ILE A 356 2.44 6.18 10.41
N ALA A 357 2.61 7.30 9.71
CA ALA A 357 3.93 7.93 9.56
C ALA A 357 4.53 8.33 10.91
N ASN A 358 3.73 8.89 11.82
CA ASN A 358 4.15 9.20 13.19
C ASN A 358 4.55 7.94 13.96
N CYS A 359 3.78 6.85 13.88
CA CYS A 359 4.13 5.56 14.49
C CYS A 359 5.47 5.04 13.92
N CYS A 360 5.66 5.11 12.60
CA CYS A 360 6.91 4.74 11.95
C CYS A 360 8.09 5.61 12.43
N ALA A 361 7.90 6.91 12.66
CA ALA A 361 8.94 7.78 13.21
C ALA A 361 9.31 7.42 14.65
N LEU A 362 8.34 7.04 15.49
CA LEU A 362 8.60 6.52 16.85
C LEU A 362 9.40 5.21 16.83
N LEU A 363 9.29 4.44 15.76
CA LEU A 363 10.09 3.24 15.47
C LEU A 363 11.42 3.56 14.76
N SER A 364 11.83 4.84 14.71
CA SER A 364 13.01 5.30 13.96
C SER A 364 13.04 4.82 12.50
N TYR A 365 11.86 4.68 11.89
CA TYR A 365 11.66 4.16 10.55
C TYR A 365 12.23 2.75 10.33
N GLY A 366 12.04 1.87 11.32
CA GLY A 366 12.51 0.49 11.29
C GLY A 366 14.03 0.35 11.42
N LYS A 367 14.70 1.35 11.99
CA LYS A 367 16.12 1.26 12.35
C LYS A 367 16.24 0.65 13.74
N ASP A 368 17.10 -0.35 13.86
CA ASP A 368 17.30 -1.11 15.10
C ASP A 368 18.29 -0.44 16.07
N ASP A 369 19.04 0.54 15.54
CA ASP A 369 20.08 1.23 16.27
C ASP A 369 19.48 2.14 17.36
N ASN A 370 19.65 1.73 18.63
CA ASN A 370 19.30 2.50 19.83
C ASN A 370 17.82 2.97 19.94
N ASN A 371 16.88 2.41 19.18
CA ASN A 371 15.46 2.69 19.37
C ASN A 371 14.84 1.75 20.42
N VAL A 372 14.27 2.32 21.48
CA VAL A 372 13.72 1.57 22.62
C VAL A 372 12.51 0.70 22.25
N ILE A 373 11.70 1.11 21.27
CA ILE A 373 10.52 0.33 20.84
C ILE A 373 10.94 -0.81 19.91
N MET A 374 11.75 -0.52 18.88
CA MET A 374 12.19 -1.55 17.92
C MET A 374 12.95 -2.69 18.61
N ARG A 375 13.82 -2.36 19.57
CA ARG A 375 14.49 -3.38 20.39
C ARG A 375 13.52 -4.25 21.19
N ALA A 376 12.48 -3.64 21.76
CA ALA A 376 11.46 -4.37 22.50
C ALA A 376 10.64 -5.29 21.58
N ILE A 377 10.31 -4.86 20.36
CA ILE A 377 9.63 -5.68 19.35
C ILE A 377 10.49 -6.88 18.94
N GLN A 378 11.78 -6.67 18.69
CA GLN A 378 12.70 -7.73 18.29
C GLN A 378 12.99 -8.73 19.42
N GLY A 379 13.11 -8.25 20.66
CA GLY A 379 13.35 -9.08 21.84
C GLY A 379 12.24 -10.09 22.12
N GLN A 380 11.02 -9.89 21.60
CA GLN A 380 9.94 -10.88 21.68
C GLN A 380 10.17 -12.12 20.81
N GLY A 381 11.03 -12.05 19.78
CA GLY A 381 11.31 -13.16 18.86
C GLY A 381 12.30 -14.20 19.40
N ASP A 382 13.13 -13.85 20.38
CA ASP A 382 14.23 -14.68 20.91
C ASP A 382 13.85 -15.50 22.15
N GLU A 383 12.62 -15.38 22.69
CA GLU A 383 12.20 -16.12 23.90
C GLU A 383 12.13 -17.65 23.71
N THR A 384 12.31 -18.17 22.50
CA THR A 384 12.45 -19.62 22.25
C THR A 384 13.87 -20.19 22.40
N GLN A 385 14.92 -19.39 22.61
CA GLN A 385 16.30 -19.90 22.79
C GLN A 385 17.18 -19.01 23.70
N ASP A 386 16.85 -18.88 24.99
CA ASP A 386 17.80 -18.89 26.13
C ASP A 386 17.10 -18.32 27.38
N ALA A 387 16.39 -19.18 28.11
CA ALA A 387 15.91 -18.88 29.46
C ALA A 387 17.04 -19.02 30.50
N GLY A 388 18.22 -18.46 30.21
CA GLY A 388 19.42 -18.63 31.00
C GLY A 388 20.42 -17.50 30.79
N MET A 389 20.29 -16.44 31.60
CA MET A 389 21.19 -15.28 31.72
C MET A 389 20.92 -14.09 30.78
N ALA A 390 19.95 -13.26 31.14
CA ALA A 390 19.97 -11.83 30.83
C ALA A 390 19.55 -11.01 32.07
N SER A 391 20.25 -11.22 33.19
CA SER A 391 20.27 -10.25 34.29
C SER A 391 21.17 -9.08 33.89
N GLY A 392 20.59 -8.07 33.24
CA GLY A 392 21.29 -6.86 32.81
C GLY A 392 20.65 -6.22 31.58
N VAL A 393 19.39 -5.80 31.68
CA VAL A 393 18.81 -4.92 30.66
C VAL A 393 19.12 -3.50 31.09
N ASP A 394 20.15 -2.92 30.46
CA ASP A 394 20.58 -1.54 30.65
C ASP A 394 19.39 -0.56 30.56
N ASP A 395 19.44 0.46 31.40
CA ASP A 395 18.60 1.67 31.35
C ASP A 395 18.93 2.45 30.07
N VAL A 396 18.45 1.96 28.93
CA VAL A 396 18.72 2.56 27.61
C VAL A 396 18.01 3.90 27.55
N LYS A 397 18.76 4.97 27.72
CA LYS A 397 18.26 6.34 27.57
C LYS A 397 17.69 6.52 26.14
N PRO A 398 16.49 7.11 25.99
CA PRO A 398 15.94 7.45 24.69
C PRO A 398 16.90 8.31 23.86
N SER A 399 16.98 8.04 22.56
CA SER A 399 17.76 8.86 21.65
C SER A 399 17.07 10.22 21.45
N ARG A 400 17.85 11.25 21.08
CA ARG A 400 17.28 12.56 20.72
C ARG A 400 16.28 12.44 19.57
N ASP A 401 16.54 11.58 18.60
CA ASP A 401 15.63 11.32 17.48
C ASP A 401 14.27 10.78 17.97
N PHE A 402 14.28 9.90 18.98
CA PHE A 402 13.07 9.38 19.59
C PHE A 402 12.31 10.46 20.35
N GLU A 403 13.02 11.29 21.11
CA GLU A 403 12.42 12.44 21.82
C GLU A 403 11.78 13.43 20.84
N ASP A 404 12.46 13.77 19.74
CA ASP A 404 11.93 14.64 18.69
C ASP A 404 10.72 14.00 17.98
N ALA A 405 10.76 12.70 17.67
CA ALA A 405 9.60 11.98 17.14
C ALA A 405 8.40 11.96 18.11
N LEU A 406 8.65 11.83 19.43
CA LEU A 406 7.63 11.94 20.46
C LEU A 406 6.94 13.30 20.45
N ILE A 407 7.70 14.39 20.33
CA ILE A 407 7.13 15.75 20.29
C ILE A 407 6.17 15.91 19.12
N LEU A 408 6.55 15.44 17.93
CA LEU A 408 5.67 15.44 16.77
C LEU A 408 4.41 14.58 17.03
N ALA A 409 4.59 13.33 17.47
CA ALA A 409 3.49 12.38 17.64
C ALA A 409 2.49 12.85 18.71
N MET A 410 2.96 13.20 19.91
CA MET A 410 2.12 13.62 21.03
C MET A 410 1.40 14.94 20.72
N GLY A 411 2.10 15.92 20.15
CA GLY A 411 1.47 17.17 19.73
C GLY A 411 0.39 16.96 18.66
N THR A 412 0.60 16.02 17.74
CA THR A 412 -0.43 15.65 16.75
C THR A 412 -1.64 15.01 17.43
N HIS A 413 -1.42 14.08 18.38
CA HIS A 413 -2.49 13.43 19.15
C HIS A 413 -3.33 14.45 19.91
N GLU A 414 -2.70 15.44 20.54
CA GLU A 414 -3.41 16.49 21.28
C GLU A 414 -4.35 17.30 20.41
N VAL A 415 -3.89 17.73 19.23
CA VAL A 415 -4.72 18.50 18.30
C VAL A 415 -5.91 17.66 17.83
N VAL A 416 -5.68 16.39 17.49
CA VAL A 416 -6.74 15.49 17.00
C VAL A 416 -7.74 15.14 18.10
N PHE A 417 -7.29 14.76 19.31
CA PHE A 417 -8.17 14.33 20.39
C PHE A 417 -8.98 15.47 21.03
N LYS A 418 -8.54 16.74 20.89
CA LYS A 418 -9.37 17.90 21.25
C LYS A 418 -10.65 17.98 20.42
N ARG A 419 -10.71 17.33 19.25
CA ARG A 419 -11.89 17.27 18.37
C ARG A 419 -12.76 16.06 18.70
N SER A 420 -13.11 15.88 19.97
CA SER A 420 -13.74 14.66 20.55
C SER A 420 -15.06 14.20 19.92
N TYR A 421 -15.74 15.07 19.15
CA TYR A 421 -17.02 14.77 18.48
C TYR A 421 -16.92 14.71 16.94
N ASP A 422 -15.75 14.92 16.37
CA ASP A 422 -15.55 14.91 14.92
C ASP A 422 -15.27 13.49 14.42
N VAL A 423 -16.26 12.89 13.75
CA VAL A 423 -16.17 11.52 13.21
C VAL A 423 -15.06 11.34 12.17
N ASN A 424 -14.56 12.43 11.58
CA ASN A 424 -13.43 12.34 10.64
C ASN A 424 -12.12 11.97 11.36
N MET A 425 -12.05 12.08 12.70
CA MET A 425 -10.87 11.72 13.49
C MET A 425 -10.77 10.22 13.79
N LEU A 426 -11.84 9.46 13.53
CA LEU A 426 -11.90 8.05 13.90
C LEU A 426 -10.82 7.19 13.23
N PRO A 427 -10.51 7.31 11.92
CA PRO A 427 -9.44 6.51 11.32
C PRO A 427 -8.07 6.78 11.94
N TYR A 428 -7.73 8.06 12.17
CA TYR A 428 -6.51 8.45 12.88
C TYR A 428 -6.47 7.81 14.28
N THR A 429 -7.57 7.95 15.03
CA THR A 429 -7.68 7.47 16.41
C THR A 429 -7.57 5.97 16.48
N HIS A 430 -8.18 5.24 15.53
CA HIS A 430 -8.06 3.80 15.44
C HIS A 430 -6.60 3.35 15.25
N VAL A 431 -5.84 3.97 14.34
CA VAL A 431 -4.41 3.67 14.15
C VAL A 431 -3.62 3.89 15.44
N VAL A 432 -3.80 5.04 16.09
CA VAL A 432 -3.08 5.37 17.33
C VAL A 432 -3.43 4.40 18.44
N MET A 433 -4.72 4.05 18.60
CA MET A 433 -5.17 3.10 19.61
C MET A 433 -4.65 1.69 19.34
N ALA A 434 -4.56 1.26 18.08
CA ALA A 434 -3.95 -0.03 17.72
C ALA A 434 -2.46 -0.06 18.09
N PHE A 435 -1.72 1.02 17.81
CA PHE A 435 -0.31 1.16 18.20
C PHE A 435 -0.14 1.15 19.73
N MET A 436 -0.93 1.93 20.47
CA MET A 436 -0.88 1.96 21.93
C MET A 436 -1.25 0.61 22.56
N PHE A 437 -2.22 -0.10 21.99
CA PHE A 437 -2.61 -1.44 22.44
C PHE A 437 -1.50 -2.48 22.24
N HIS A 438 -0.69 -2.34 21.19
CA HIS A 438 0.52 -3.13 21.01
C HIS A 438 1.58 -2.78 22.07
N LEU A 439 1.86 -1.50 22.29
CA LEU A 439 2.87 -1.03 23.24
C LEU A 439 2.61 -1.43 24.70
N ILE A 440 1.36 -1.60 25.11
CA ILE A 440 1.02 -2.08 26.46
C ILE A 440 1.67 -3.43 26.79
N ARG A 441 1.91 -4.26 25.78
CA ARG A 441 2.57 -5.57 25.87
C ARG A 441 4.09 -5.48 25.88
N LEU A 442 4.65 -4.27 25.76
CA LEU A 442 6.08 -3.97 25.73
C LEU A 442 6.45 -3.03 26.89
N PRO A 443 6.60 -3.52 28.14
CA PRO A 443 6.85 -2.67 29.30
C PRO A 443 8.04 -1.71 29.15
N ASN A 444 9.13 -2.17 28.53
CA ASN A 444 10.34 -1.37 28.33
C ASN A 444 10.13 -0.23 27.33
N ALA A 445 9.24 -0.39 26.35
CA ALA A 445 8.88 0.68 25.41
C ALA A 445 7.83 1.62 26.02
N TRP A 446 6.88 1.05 26.76
CA TRP A 446 5.75 1.75 27.37
C TRP A 446 6.16 2.90 28.29
N GLN A 447 7.15 2.67 29.17
CA GLN A 447 7.61 3.65 30.16
C GLN A 447 8.10 4.98 29.55
N HIS A 448 8.57 4.95 28.30
CA HIS A 448 9.08 6.14 27.61
C HIS A 448 7.97 6.96 26.94
N ILE A 449 6.74 6.44 26.89
CA ILE A 449 5.60 7.06 26.18
C ILE A 449 4.49 7.42 27.15
N GLU A 450 4.24 6.60 28.16
CA GLU A 450 3.00 6.65 28.95
C GLU A 450 2.73 7.99 29.63
N HIS A 451 3.76 8.72 30.06
CA HIS A 451 3.60 10.01 30.75
C HIS A 451 3.46 11.21 29.81
N LEU A 452 3.71 11.01 28.51
CA LEU A 452 3.63 12.05 27.48
C LEU A 452 2.37 11.91 26.63
N PHE A 453 1.79 10.71 26.59
CA PHE A 453 0.58 10.45 25.84
C PHE A 453 -0.63 11.18 26.45
N PRO A 454 -1.45 11.89 25.66
CA PRO A 454 -2.55 12.72 26.18
C PRO A 454 -3.77 11.89 26.61
N TRP A 455 -3.62 11.09 27.67
CA TRP A 455 -4.63 10.14 28.16
C TRP A 455 -5.94 10.83 28.50
N LYS A 456 -5.86 12.02 29.12
CA LYS A 456 -7.08 12.74 29.51
C LYS A 456 -7.91 13.13 28.30
N LEU A 457 -7.28 13.67 27.25
CA LEU A 457 -7.98 14.01 26.00
C LEU A 457 -8.57 12.77 25.33
N LEU A 458 -7.82 11.67 25.29
CA LEU A 458 -8.34 10.40 24.78
C LEU A 458 -9.57 9.93 25.58
N SER A 459 -9.53 9.98 26.91
CA SER A 459 -10.68 9.58 27.74
C SER A 459 -11.94 10.40 27.47
N LEU A 460 -11.78 11.72 27.25
CA LEU A 460 -12.88 12.62 26.88
C LEU A 460 -13.42 12.30 25.49
N MET A 461 -12.54 12.01 24.52
CA MET A 461 -12.93 11.57 23.19
C MET A 461 -13.72 10.25 23.25
N LEU A 462 -13.24 9.25 23.98
CA LEU A 462 -13.92 7.96 24.14
C LEU A 462 -15.30 8.14 24.77
N ASN A 463 -15.43 9.00 25.78
CA ASN A 463 -16.72 9.32 26.38
C ASN A 463 -17.67 10.00 25.39
N GLY A 464 -17.18 10.93 24.55
CA GLY A 464 -17.99 11.50 23.46
C GLY A 464 -18.48 10.46 22.45
N LEU A 465 -17.69 9.40 22.19
CA LEU A 465 -18.15 8.27 21.36
C LEU A 465 -19.24 7.44 22.06
N LEU A 466 -19.12 7.21 23.38
CA LEU A 466 -20.11 6.47 24.18
C LEU A 466 -21.47 7.16 24.23
N GLU A 467 -21.54 8.49 24.11
CA GLU A 467 -22.82 9.23 24.01
C GLU A 467 -23.64 8.86 22.77
N THR A 468 -22.98 8.31 21.74
CA THR A 468 -23.60 8.00 20.44
C THR A 468 -23.43 6.54 20.04
N TYR A 469 -23.14 5.66 21.00
CA TYR A 469 -22.97 4.22 20.80
C TYR A 469 -23.71 3.44 21.88
N ASP A 470 -24.61 2.56 21.46
CA ASP A 470 -25.61 1.96 22.36
C ASP A 470 -25.37 0.46 22.67
N THR A 471 -24.39 -0.19 22.01
CA THR A 471 -24.24 -1.67 22.05
C THR A 471 -23.09 -2.12 22.96
N TYR A 472 -23.11 -1.72 24.23
CA TYR A 472 -21.97 -1.85 25.15
C TYR A 472 -21.43 -3.28 25.36
N ASP A 473 -22.27 -4.31 25.26
CA ASP A 473 -21.81 -5.70 25.42
C ASP A 473 -20.72 -6.08 24.39
N ARG A 474 -20.77 -5.47 23.20
CA ARG A 474 -19.75 -5.68 22.15
C ARG A 474 -18.40 -5.05 22.52
N ILE A 475 -18.41 -3.94 23.26
CA ILE A 475 -17.18 -3.30 23.78
C ILE A 475 -16.51 -4.19 24.83
N TYR A 476 -17.31 -4.91 25.62
CA TYR A 476 -16.82 -5.77 26.70
C TYR A 476 -16.35 -7.15 26.23
N SER A 477 -16.57 -7.49 24.96
CA SER A 477 -16.15 -8.77 24.39
C SER A 477 -14.63 -8.92 24.36
N ASP A 478 -14.14 -10.14 24.60
CA ASP A 478 -12.73 -10.47 24.38
C ASP A 478 -12.40 -10.66 22.89
N GLU A 479 -13.43 -10.87 22.06
CA GLU A 479 -13.31 -11.06 20.61
C GLU A 479 -13.12 -9.74 19.85
N PHE A 480 -12.45 -9.81 18.70
CA PHE A 480 -12.23 -8.66 17.84
C PHE A 480 -13.56 -8.12 17.27
N PRO A 481 -13.84 -6.80 17.36
CA PRO A 481 -15.04 -6.18 16.81
C PRO A 481 -15.14 -6.32 15.28
N ARG A 482 -16.11 -7.14 14.86
CA ARG A 482 -16.46 -7.32 13.45
C ARG A 482 -17.97 -7.33 13.23
N GLU A 483 -18.39 -6.87 12.05
CA GLU A 483 -19.76 -7.05 11.61
C GLU A 483 -20.02 -8.53 11.31
N SER A 484 -21.28 -8.97 11.36
CA SER A 484 -21.69 -10.35 11.01
C SER A 484 -21.59 -10.67 9.52
N ASN A 485 -20.90 -9.84 8.74
CA ASN A 485 -20.66 -10.06 7.32
C ASN A 485 -19.69 -11.23 7.15
N ASP A 486 -20.06 -12.16 6.27
CA ASP A 486 -19.22 -13.27 5.84
C ASP A 486 -19.14 -13.27 4.30
N PRO A 487 -17.99 -12.95 3.70
CA PRO A 487 -16.71 -12.61 4.33
C PRO A 487 -16.66 -11.20 4.97
N PRO A 488 -15.73 -10.94 5.92
CA PRO A 488 -15.63 -9.66 6.62
C PRO A 488 -15.34 -8.47 5.69
N ARG A 489 -15.67 -7.26 6.15
CA ARG A 489 -15.39 -5.99 5.46
C ARG A 489 -14.47 -5.11 6.31
N PRO A 490 -13.16 -5.13 6.06
CA PRO A 490 -12.22 -4.19 6.68
C PRO A 490 -12.53 -2.74 6.29
N VAL A 491 -12.18 -1.81 7.18
CA VAL A 491 -12.20 -0.36 6.88
C VAL A 491 -10.91 0.06 6.18
N PRO A 492 -10.87 1.18 5.44
CA PRO A 492 -9.68 1.62 4.70
C PRO A 492 -8.37 1.57 5.50
N GLU A 493 -8.37 2.04 6.75
CA GLU A 493 -7.17 2.05 7.59
C GLU A 493 -6.73 0.65 8.06
N ASP A 494 -7.60 -0.37 8.01
CA ASP A 494 -7.20 -1.75 8.30
C ASP A 494 -6.21 -2.25 7.24
N PHE A 495 -6.50 -1.99 5.95
CA PHE A 495 -5.60 -2.28 4.84
C PHE A 495 -4.30 -1.47 4.95
N ALA A 496 -4.39 -0.20 5.37
CA ALA A 496 -3.22 0.64 5.58
C ALA A 496 -2.32 0.10 6.70
N LEU A 497 -2.91 -0.43 7.79
CA LEU A 497 -2.20 -1.02 8.92
C LEU A 497 -1.60 -2.39 8.61
N GLN A 498 -2.27 -3.20 7.76
CA GLN A 498 -1.89 -4.59 7.48
C GLN A 498 -0.39 -4.73 7.17
N GLY A 499 0.28 -5.63 7.90
CA GLY A 499 1.69 -5.96 7.71
C GLY A 499 2.71 -5.05 8.42
N LEU A 500 2.29 -3.97 9.10
CA LEU A 500 3.19 -3.22 9.98
C LEU A 500 3.60 -4.05 11.20
N VAL A 501 4.85 -3.89 11.65
CA VAL A 501 5.42 -4.68 12.77
C VAL A 501 4.64 -4.58 14.08
N PHE A 502 3.93 -3.47 14.30
CA PHE A 502 3.18 -3.21 15.53
C PHE A 502 1.71 -3.64 15.46
N VAL A 503 1.26 -4.27 14.37
CA VAL A 503 -0.08 -4.88 14.28
C VAL A 503 -0.03 -6.41 14.18
N ASP A 504 1.14 -6.99 14.46
CA ASP A 504 1.27 -8.44 14.56
C ASP A 504 0.33 -8.94 15.68
N HIS A 505 -0.54 -9.89 15.34
CA HIS A 505 -1.63 -10.40 16.18
C HIS A 505 -2.75 -9.41 16.56
N TYR A 506 -2.89 -8.28 15.85
CA TYR A 506 -4.03 -7.39 16.07
C TYR A 506 -5.30 -7.88 15.35
N PHE A 507 -5.18 -8.21 14.07
CA PHE A 507 -6.31 -8.66 13.24
C PHE A 507 -6.52 -10.17 13.32
N PRO A 508 -7.78 -10.66 13.27
CA PRO A 508 -8.08 -12.07 13.04
C PRO A 508 -7.45 -12.59 11.73
N SER A 509 -7.08 -13.87 11.68
CA SER A 509 -6.42 -14.46 10.51
C SER A 509 -7.28 -14.44 9.23
N ASP A 510 -8.60 -14.42 9.37
CA ASP A 510 -9.55 -14.36 8.25
C ASP A 510 -9.97 -12.92 7.88
N TRP A 511 -9.47 -11.90 8.59
CA TRP A 511 -9.95 -10.52 8.46
C TRP A 511 -9.83 -9.96 7.04
N PHE A 512 -8.76 -10.32 6.33
CA PHE A 512 -8.46 -9.89 4.97
C PHE A 512 -8.77 -10.96 3.91
N ALA A 513 -9.52 -12.02 4.26
CA ALA A 513 -9.79 -13.13 3.35
C ALA A 513 -10.84 -12.83 2.27
N ASN A 514 -11.46 -11.65 2.29
CA ASN A 514 -12.50 -11.26 1.34
C ASN A 514 -11.90 -10.86 -0.03
N ASP A 515 -11.82 -11.83 -0.93
CA ASP A 515 -11.33 -11.67 -2.31
C ASP A 515 -12.27 -10.88 -3.24
N LYS A 516 -13.50 -10.60 -2.80
CA LYS A 516 -14.51 -9.86 -3.57
C LYS A 516 -14.37 -8.34 -3.47
N ILE A 517 -13.59 -7.85 -2.50
CA ILE A 517 -13.36 -6.40 -2.36
C ILE A 517 -12.37 -5.98 -3.44
N ASP A 518 -12.87 -5.30 -4.46
CA ASP A 518 -12.00 -4.73 -5.48
C ASP A 518 -11.14 -3.58 -4.91
N TYR A 519 -10.15 -3.15 -5.68
CA TYR A 519 -9.19 -2.14 -5.24
C TYR A 519 -9.84 -0.78 -4.92
N ASP A 520 -10.78 -0.32 -5.76
CA ASP A 520 -11.45 0.98 -5.59
C ASP A 520 -12.38 0.94 -4.37
N GLU A 521 -12.98 -0.21 -4.10
CA GLU A 521 -13.85 -0.47 -2.96
C GLU A 521 -13.12 -0.43 -1.61
N LYS A 522 -11.82 -0.78 -1.55
CA LYS A 522 -11.04 -0.76 -0.29
C LYS A 522 -10.98 0.61 0.37
N TYR A 523 -10.90 1.64 -0.45
CA TYR A 523 -10.76 3.03 -0.01
C TYR A 523 -12.08 3.79 -0.10
N PHE A 524 -13.17 3.11 -0.46
CA PHE A 524 -14.49 3.70 -0.54
C PHE A 524 -15.14 3.78 0.85
N GLU A 525 -15.34 5.01 1.34
CA GLU A 525 -15.92 5.28 2.65
C GLU A 525 -17.45 5.07 2.66
N MET A 526 -17.92 4.08 3.43
CA MET A 526 -19.34 3.77 3.61
C MET A 526 -19.88 4.31 4.94
N ALA A 527 -21.15 4.72 4.99
CA ALA A 527 -21.75 5.27 6.22
C ALA A 527 -21.74 4.29 7.41
N SER A 528 -21.80 2.98 7.14
CA SER A 528 -21.71 1.93 8.18
C SER A 528 -20.34 1.88 8.87
N MET A 529 -19.26 2.23 8.15
CA MET A 529 -17.89 2.14 8.66
C MET A 529 -17.66 3.06 9.86
N THR A 530 -18.38 4.19 9.97
CA THR A 530 -18.34 5.06 11.16
C THR A 530 -18.67 4.29 12.44
N ASN A 531 -19.72 3.46 12.42
CA ASN A 531 -20.12 2.69 13.61
C ASN A 531 -19.13 1.56 13.91
N VAL A 532 -18.59 0.90 12.87
CA VAL A 532 -17.51 -0.09 13.01
C VAL A 532 -16.30 0.52 13.70
N ARG A 533 -15.88 1.73 13.30
CA ARG A 533 -14.77 2.45 13.93
C ARG A 533 -15.06 2.83 15.39
N LYS A 534 -16.25 3.37 15.67
CA LYS A 534 -16.65 3.69 17.05
C LYS A 534 -16.53 2.48 17.96
N GLU A 535 -17.11 1.36 17.53
CA GLU A 535 -17.05 0.11 18.29
C GLU A 535 -15.60 -0.34 18.52
N ARG A 536 -14.79 -0.38 17.47
CA ARG A 536 -13.40 -0.83 17.56
C ARG A 536 -12.53 0.07 18.45
N ILE A 537 -12.70 1.38 18.36
CA ILE A 537 -11.98 2.36 19.20
C ILE A 537 -12.40 2.21 20.67
N LEU A 538 -13.71 2.07 20.94
CA LEU A 538 -14.22 1.88 22.29
C LEU A 538 -13.77 0.55 22.89
N TRP A 539 -13.80 -0.52 22.10
CA TRP A 539 -13.27 -1.83 22.47
C TRP A 539 -11.78 -1.76 22.79
N LEU A 540 -10.97 -1.14 21.93
CA LEU A 540 -9.54 -0.90 22.22
C LEU A 540 -9.36 -0.12 23.52
N GLY A 541 -10.12 0.95 23.73
CA GLY A 541 -10.09 1.73 24.97
C GLY A 541 -10.38 0.88 26.20
N TYR A 542 -11.38 0.00 26.12
CA TYR A 542 -11.72 -0.92 27.19
C TYR A 542 -10.62 -1.97 27.44
N ARG A 543 -10.05 -2.55 26.37
CA ARG A 543 -8.92 -3.51 26.48
C ARG A 543 -7.68 -2.87 27.11
N ILE A 544 -7.39 -1.61 26.78
CA ILE A 544 -6.33 -0.82 27.41
C ILE A 544 -6.63 -0.59 28.90
N ALA A 545 -7.86 -0.19 29.23
CA ALA A 545 -8.24 0.01 30.64
C ALA A 545 -8.14 -1.29 31.47
N GLN A 546 -8.48 -2.44 30.88
CA GLN A 546 -8.35 -3.75 31.53
C GLN A 546 -6.91 -4.15 31.81
N SER A 547 -5.92 -3.65 31.06
CA SER A 547 -4.51 -3.93 31.36
C SER A 547 -3.98 -3.17 32.57
N GLY A 548 -4.79 -2.28 33.18
CA GLY A 548 -4.39 -1.47 34.32
C GLY A 548 -3.39 -0.37 33.97
N LYS A 549 -3.39 0.12 32.72
CA LYS A 549 -2.45 1.13 32.21
C LYS A 549 -3.17 2.24 31.46
N GLY A 550 -2.74 3.49 31.65
CA GLY A 550 -3.26 4.68 30.94
C GLY A 550 -4.70 5.06 31.27
N LEU A 551 -5.66 4.23 30.83
CA LEU A 551 -7.10 4.43 31.00
C LEU A 551 -7.68 3.65 32.18
N THR A 552 -8.79 4.14 32.72
CA THR A 552 -9.70 3.41 33.61
C THR A 552 -11.08 3.34 32.97
N TYR A 553 -11.90 2.36 33.36
CA TYR A 553 -13.28 2.25 32.89
C TYR A 553 -14.21 1.84 34.01
N ASP A 554 -15.23 2.66 34.27
CA ASP A 554 -16.28 2.37 35.23
C ASP A 554 -17.49 1.78 34.50
N LYS A 555 -17.82 0.51 34.80
CA LYS A 555 -18.97 -0.20 34.21
C LYS A 555 -20.33 0.31 34.70
N GLY A 556 -20.38 0.85 35.91
CA GLY A 556 -21.61 1.39 36.51
C GLY A 556 -22.02 2.70 35.87
N THR A 557 -21.08 3.63 35.72
CA THR A 557 -21.32 4.92 35.05
C THR A 557 -21.11 4.87 33.54
N ARG A 558 -20.56 3.75 33.02
CA ARG A 558 -20.19 3.55 31.61
C ARG A 558 -19.33 4.69 31.08
N SER A 559 -18.25 4.99 31.79
CA SER A 559 -17.37 6.10 31.44
C SER A 559 -15.90 5.70 31.54
N PHE A 560 -15.12 6.18 30.57
CA PHE A 560 -13.67 6.17 30.63
C PHE A 560 -13.15 7.26 31.56
N GLY A 561 -12.11 6.93 32.30
CA GLY A 561 -11.29 7.86 33.07
C GLY A 561 -9.81 7.59 32.81
N VAL A 562 -8.97 8.19 33.64
CA VAL A 562 -7.52 7.96 33.65
C VAL A 562 -7.04 7.73 35.07
N PHE A 563 -5.83 7.19 35.22
CA PHE A 563 -5.20 7.11 36.54
C PHE A 563 -4.81 8.52 37.06
N PRO A 564 -4.77 8.74 38.39
CA PRO A 564 -4.55 10.07 38.97
C PRO A 564 -3.29 10.81 38.46
N GLN A 565 -2.24 10.08 38.09
CA GLN A 565 -1.01 10.67 37.54
C GLN A 565 -1.21 11.35 36.18
N TYR A 566 -2.20 10.94 35.38
CA TYR A 566 -2.49 11.49 34.05
C TYR A 566 -3.61 12.54 34.06
N GLU A 567 -4.28 12.75 35.21
CA GLU A 567 -5.41 13.69 35.33
C GLU A 567 -4.98 15.16 35.12
N LYS A 568 -3.71 15.49 35.44
CA LYS A 568 -3.17 16.86 35.43
C LYS A 568 -2.64 17.34 34.07
N GLU A 569 -2.71 16.51 33.04
CA GLU A 569 -2.10 16.76 31.73
C GLU A 569 -2.67 18.00 31.00
N MET A 570 -3.83 18.54 31.40
CA MET A 570 -4.45 19.70 30.72
C MET A 570 -3.65 21.02 30.86
N ASP A 571 -2.94 21.24 31.98
CA ASP A 571 -2.28 22.53 32.27
C ASP A 571 -0.77 22.55 31.96
N ILE A 572 -0.11 21.40 31.94
CA ILE A 572 1.35 21.30 31.75
C ILE A 572 1.73 21.29 30.26
N ILE A 573 0.90 20.66 29.43
CA ILE A 573 1.11 20.52 27.99
C ILE A 573 0.91 21.85 27.25
N SER A 574 -0.06 22.65 27.70
CA SER A 574 -0.30 24.02 27.24
C SER A 574 0.89 24.95 27.53
N ARG A 575 1.63 24.69 28.62
CA ARG A 575 2.79 25.50 29.00
C ARG A 575 4.06 25.10 28.26
N ASN A 576 4.27 23.84 27.89
CA ASN A 576 5.46 23.44 27.11
C ASN A 576 5.35 23.76 25.62
N THR A 577 4.14 24.01 25.11
CA THR A 577 3.91 24.55 23.76
C THR A 577 3.95 26.09 23.74
N HIS A 578 3.58 26.76 24.83
CA HIS A 578 3.68 28.23 24.96
C HIS A 578 5.02 28.74 25.51
N SER A 579 5.74 27.99 26.35
CA SER A 579 7.05 28.38 26.90
C SER A 579 8.18 28.31 25.86
N ILE A 580 7.92 27.72 24.69
CA ILE A 580 8.80 27.77 23.52
C ILE A 580 8.50 29.02 22.66
N ASN A 581 7.37 29.72 22.90
CA ASN A 581 6.91 30.83 22.07
C ASN A 581 7.17 32.24 22.63
N THR A 582 7.76 32.40 23.82
CA THR A 582 8.16 33.72 24.33
C THR A 582 9.38 33.65 25.26
N SER A 583 10.30 34.60 25.04
CA SER A 583 11.54 34.96 25.78
C SER A 583 12.81 34.13 25.54
N ASP A 584 13.63 34.56 24.57
CA ASP A 584 14.90 35.23 24.86
C ASP A 584 15.49 35.86 23.59
N VAL A 585 14.86 36.94 23.13
CA VAL A 585 15.51 37.93 22.27
C VAL A 585 15.15 39.32 22.79
N ALA A 586 16.19 40.06 23.15
CA ALA A 586 16.24 41.48 23.51
C ALA A 586 15.94 41.85 24.97
N GLY A 587 17.00 42.29 25.65
CA GLY A 587 16.88 43.25 26.75
C GLY A 587 17.98 43.18 27.80
N ASP A 588 19.25 43.45 27.43
CA ASP A 588 20.08 44.36 28.24
C ASP A 588 21.35 44.72 27.47
N ALA A 589 21.28 45.86 26.79
CA ALA A 589 22.43 46.64 26.39
C ALA A 589 22.25 48.03 26.98
N MET A 590 23.06 48.38 27.98
CA MET A 590 23.64 49.72 28.06
C MET A 590 24.80 49.80 29.08
N ASN A 591 25.96 50.18 28.53
CA ASN A 591 27.07 50.95 29.08
C ASN A 591 27.81 50.44 30.32
N ILE A 592 29.14 50.32 30.20
CA ILE A 592 30.09 51.38 30.62
C ILE A 592 31.43 51.17 29.92
N ASP A 593 32.00 52.30 29.51
CA ASP A 593 33.25 52.53 28.79
C ASP A 593 34.55 52.16 29.55
N GLU A 594 35.62 52.18 28.75
CA GLU A 594 37.03 52.54 29.06
C GLU A 594 38.07 51.44 29.42
N TYR A 595 38.98 51.30 28.45
CA TYR A 595 40.36 50.75 28.43
C TYR A 595 41.27 51.34 29.55
N PRO A 596 42.46 50.77 29.85
CA PRO A 596 43.44 50.16 28.93
C PRO A 596 43.70 48.65 29.07
#